data_AF-A0A8X7CEF6-F1
#
_entry.id   AF-A0A8X7CEF6-F1
#
_cell.length_a   1.000
_cell.length_b   1.000
_cell.length_c   1.000
_cell.angle_alpha   90.00
_cell.angle_beta   90.00
_cell.angle_gamma   90.00
#
_symmetry.space_group_name_H-M   'P 1'
#
loop_
_entity.id
_entity.type
_entity.pdbx_description
1 polymer ?
#
loop_
_entity_poly.entity_id
_entity_poly.type
_entity_poly.pdbx_seq_one_letter_code
_entity_poly.pdbx_strand_id
1 'polypeptide(L)' 'MRALQPIPTSAHSNSSMFVPTNLKNCSHVFLRVDSVQPPLSQNYTGPREVIRRIDKVFTILIHGRKQFQLIV' A
#
# COMPACT_ATOMS: atom_id res chain seq x y z
N MET A 1 8.49 33.26 29.60
CA MET A 1 8.36 31.98 28.88
C MET A 1 9.54 31.82 27.95
N ARG A 2 10.43 30.84 28.18
CA ARG A 2 11.58 30.59 27.30
C ARG A 2 11.11 29.75 26.12
N ALA A 3 11.45 30.13 24.90
CA ALA A 3 11.11 29.36 23.70
C ALA A 3 11.84 28.01 23.73
N LEU A 4 11.09 26.91 23.87
CA LEU A 4 11.59 25.57 23.68
C LEU A 4 11.62 25.30 22.19
N GLN A 5 12.76 25.58 21.55
CA GLN A 5 12.98 25.20 20.16
C GLN A 5 13.50 23.75 20.13
N PRO A 6 12.92 22.87 19.30
CA PRO A 6 13.44 21.52 19.11
C PRO A 6 14.88 21.58 18.60
N ILE A 7 15.74 20.73 19.13
CA ILE A 7 17.08 20.52 18.55
C ILE A 7 16.89 19.77 17.23
N PRO A 8 17.48 20.22 16.12
CA PRO A 8 17.41 19.49 14.86
C PRO A 8 17.94 18.08 15.03
N THR A 9 17.09 17.08 14.78
CA THR A 9 17.48 15.67 14.77
C THR A 9 18.22 15.33 13.48
N SER A 10 19.19 14.43 13.54
CA SER A 10 19.81 13.92 12.30
C SER A 10 18.79 13.15 11.45
N ALA A 11 18.78 13.44 10.15
CA ALA A 11 18.02 12.67 9.17
C ALA A 11 18.74 11.35 8.90
N HIS A 12 18.27 10.26 9.53
CA HIS A 12 18.87 8.93 9.35
C HIS A 12 18.38 8.22 8.07
N SER A 13 17.49 8.84 7.31
CA SER A 13 16.90 8.24 6.10
C SER A 13 17.20 9.07 4.85
N ASN A 14 18.21 8.63 4.10
CA ASN A 14 18.35 8.94 2.67
C ASN A 14 17.94 7.70 1.86
N SER A 15 16.81 7.06 2.17
CA SER A 15 16.53 5.74 1.61
C SER A 15 16.03 5.86 0.16
N SER A 16 16.91 5.61 -0.80
CA SER A 16 16.48 5.03 -2.07
C SER A 16 15.98 3.63 -1.75
N MET A 17 14.67 3.44 -1.57
CA MET A 17 14.12 2.12 -1.39
C MET A 17 14.32 1.34 -2.69
N PHE A 18 15.03 0.22 -2.62
CA PHE A 18 15.13 -0.68 -3.76
C PHE A 18 13.79 -1.40 -3.93
N VAL A 19 13.08 -1.08 -5.01
CA VAL A 19 11.84 -1.76 -5.38
C VAL A 19 12.15 -2.70 -6.55
N PRO A 20 12.04 -4.02 -6.36
CA PRO A 20 12.20 -4.99 -7.43
C PRO A 20 11.33 -4.65 -8.65
N THR A 21 11.91 -4.74 -9.85
CA THR A 21 11.21 -4.39 -11.10
C THR A 21 10.02 -5.31 -11.38
N ASN A 22 10.07 -6.56 -10.90
CA ASN A 22 8.97 -7.52 -11.02
C ASN A 22 7.72 -7.08 -10.23
N LEU A 23 7.84 -6.25 -9.19
CA LEU A 23 6.69 -5.71 -8.45
C LEU A 23 5.80 -4.83 -9.33
N LYS A 24 6.37 -4.16 -10.33
CA LYS A 24 5.59 -3.37 -11.30
C LYS A 24 4.60 -4.23 -12.08
N ASN A 25 4.96 -5.50 -12.33
CA ASN A 25 4.22 -6.42 -13.20
C ASN A 25 3.76 -7.69 -12.45
N CYS A 26 3.59 -7.65 -11.13
CA CYS A 26 3.13 -8.81 -10.35
C CYS A 26 1.80 -9.40 -10.90
N SER A 27 1.52 -10.68 -10.67
CA SER A 27 0.21 -11.24 -11.03
C SER A 27 -0.87 -10.94 -10.00
N HIS A 28 -0.47 -10.76 -8.73
CA HIS A 28 -1.41 -10.61 -7.61
C HIS A 28 -1.08 -9.38 -6.74
N VAL A 29 -2.10 -8.86 -6.08
CA VAL A 29 -2.00 -7.72 -5.14
C VAL A 29 -2.81 -7.99 -3.88
N PHE A 30 -2.39 -7.40 -2.77
CA PHE A 30 -3.16 -7.42 -1.52
C PHE A 30 -3.95 -6.12 -1.40
N LEU A 31 -5.21 -6.22 -0.98
CA LEU A 31 -6.07 -5.05 -0.83
C LEU A 31 -6.20 -4.63 0.62
N ARG A 32 -5.96 -3.35 0.89
CA ARG A 32 -6.22 -2.80 2.21
C ARG A 32 -7.72 -2.78 2.51
N VAL A 33 -8.06 -3.10 3.74
CA VAL A 33 -9.41 -2.96 4.30
C VAL A 33 -9.47 -1.60 4.99
N ASP A 34 -10.16 -0.64 4.38
CA ASP A 34 -10.26 0.73 4.90
C ASP A 34 -11.44 0.95 5.86
N SER A 35 -12.02 -0.14 6.38
CA SER A 35 -13.05 -0.08 7.42
C SER A 35 -12.44 -0.24 8.81
N VAL A 36 -13.16 0.24 9.83
CA VAL A 36 -12.80 -0.01 11.24
C VAL A 36 -12.85 -1.51 11.48
N GLN A 37 -11.73 -2.08 11.94
CA GLN A 37 -11.61 -3.50 12.24
C GLN A 37 -11.38 -3.74 13.74
N PRO A 38 -11.75 -4.93 14.25
CA PRO A 38 -11.38 -5.35 15.60
C PRO A 38 -9.86 -5.38 15.80
N PRO A 39 -9.38 -5.34 17.06
CA PRO A 39 -7.96 -5.52 17.35
C PRO A 39 -7.40 -6.82 16.74
N LEU A 40 -6.17 -6.76 16.23
CA LEU A 40 -5.44 -7.87 15.61
C LEU A 40 -6.09 -8.47 14.34
N SER A 41 -6.98 -7.72 13.67
CA SER A 41 -7.46 -8.08 12.34
C SER A 41 -6.37 -7.91 11.27
N GLN A 42 -6.46 -8.69 10.21
CA GLN A 42 -5.61 -8.50 9.04
C GLN A 42 -6.04 -7.26 8.24
N ASN A 43 -5.16 -6.26 8.15
CA ASN A 43 -5.44 -5.01 7.44
C ASN A 43 -5.51 -5.15 5.92
N TYR A 44 -5.01 -6.27 5.38
CA TYR A 44 -4.99 -6.53 3.94
C TYR A 44 -5.67 -7.87 3.65
N THR A 45 -6.60 -7.89 2.70
CA THR A 45 -7.14 -9.13 2.16
C THR A 45 -6.22 -9.70 1.12
N GLY A 46 -6.26 -11.04 1.01
CA GLY A 46 -5.31 -11.91 0.31
C GLY A 46 -4.96 -11.54 -1.14
N PRO A 47 -4.16 -12.40 -1.80
CA PRO A 47 -3.72 -12.15 -3.16
C PRO A 47 -4.91 -12.15 -4.12
N ARG A 48 -5.17 -11.00 -4.75
CA ARG A 48 -6.15 -10.81 -5.80
C ARG A 48 -5.46 -10.75 -7.15
N GLU A 49 -5.96 -11.51 -8.11
CA GLU A 49 -5.47 -11.47 -9.47
C GLU A 49 -5.68 -10.07 -10.08
N VAL A 50 -4.64 -9.53 -10.73
CA VAL A 50 -4.69 -8.26 -11.44
C VAL A 50 -5.01 -8.50 -12.91
N ILE A 51 -6.17 -7.99 -13.34
CA ILE A 51 -6.66 -8.06 -14.72
C ILE A 51 -6.12 -6.89 -15.54
N ARG A 52 -6.06 -5.69 -14.96
CA ARG A 52 -5.58 -4.47 -15.64
C ARG A 52 -4.91 -3.52 -14.66
N ARG A 53 -3.94 -2.74 -15.15
CA ARG A 53 -3.22 -1.70 -14.43
C ARG A 53 -3.30 -0.39 -15.19
N ILE A 54 -3.61 0.70 -14.51
CA ILE A 54 -3.55 2.07 -15.03
C ILE A 54 -3.02 2.95 -13.90
N ASP A 55 -1.74 3.31 -13.95
CA ASP A 55 -1.04 4.09 -12.93
C ASP A 55 -1.29 3.60 -11.48
N LYS A 56 -2.22 4.24 -10.77
CA LYS A 56 -2.59 3.92 -9.38
C LYS A 56 -3.84 3.03 -9.27
N VAL A 57 -4.56 2.83 -10.36
CA VAL A 57 -5.83 2.11 -10.44
C VAL A 57 -5.61 0.71 -10.99
N PHE A 58 -6.05 -0.28 -10.23
CA PHE A 58 -5.96 -1.69 -10.58
C PHE A 58 -7.36 -2.26 -10.77
N THR A 59 -7.56 -2.98 -11.86
CA THR A 59 -8.73 -3.84 -12.03
C THR A 59 -8.35 -5.23 -11.54
N ILE A 60 -9.04 -5.72 -10.52
CA ILE A 60 -8.74 -6.98 -9.86
C ILE A 60 -9.94 -7.92 -9.87
N LEU A 61 -9.69 -9.22 -9.74
CA LEU A 61 -10.72 -10.24 -9.64
C LEU A 61 -11.06 -10.54 -8.17
N ILE A 62 -12.31 -10.32 -7.79
CA ILE A 62 -12.85 -10.65 -6.46
C ILE A 62 -14.10 -11.52 -6.65
N HIS A 63 -14.03 -12.79 -6.23
CA HIS A 63 -15.15 -13.74 -6.33
C HIS A 63 -15.78 -13.79 -7.74
N GLY A 64 -14.94 -13.81 -8.78
CA GLY A 64 -15.38 -13.83 -10.19
C GLY A 64 -15.86 -12.47 -10.74
N ARG A 65 -15.84 -11.41 -9.93
CA ARG A 65 -16.24 -10.05 -10.35
C ARG A 65 -15.04 -9.14 -10.48
N LYS A 66 -15.05 -8.31 -11.52
CA LYS A 66 -14.02 -7.28 -11.73
C LYS A 66 -14.31 -6.09 -10.82
N GLN A 67 -13.30 -5.64 -10.08
CA GLN A 67 -13.40 -4.49 -9.18
C GLN A 67 -12.25 -3.52 -9.45
N PHE A 68 -12.54 -2.22 -9.38
CA PHE A 68 -11.54 -1.16 -9.52
C PHE A 68 -11.08 -0.72 -8.14
N GLN A 69 -9.78 -0.80 -7.88
CA GLN A 69 -9.23 -0.42 -6.59
C GLN A 69 -7.97 0.43 -6.77
N LEU A 70 -7.86 1.47 -5.96
CA LEU A 70 -6.62 2.20 -5.77
C LEU A 70 -5.74 1.38 -4.82
N ILE A 71 -4.51 1.12 -5.21
CA ILE A 71 -3.50 0.57 -4.30
C ILE A 71 -2.71 1.76 -3.79
N VAL A 72 -2.75 1.99 -2.48
CA VAL A 72 -2.00 3.04 -1.77
C VAL A 72 -0.56 2.60 -1.56
#